data_AF-A0A0A0D9X1-F1
#
_entry.id   AF-A0A0A0D9X1-F1
#
_cell.length_a   1.000
_cell.length_b   1.000
_cell.length_c   1.000
_cell.angle_alpha   90.00
_cell.angle_beta   90.00
_cell.angle_gamma   90.00
#
_symmetry.space_group_name_H-M   'P 1'
#
loop_
_entity.id
_entity.type
_entity.pdbx_description
1 polymer ?
#
loop_
_entity_poly.entity_id
_entity_poly.type
_entity_poly.pdbx_seq_one_letter_code
_entity_poly.pdbx_strand_id
1 'polypeptide(L)'
;MAERRKPRPDVVPRIWTEEQVAWRLGMSVETMRRRSQELKRQGMPEADPLFLGRWDIKAIEHWLDMRAGLVDAANINQPSEFERALQNGEI
;
A
#
# COMPACT_ATOMS: atom_id res chain seq x y z
N MET A 1 1.07 32.89 12.38
CA MET A 1 0.95 31.54 12.99
C MET A 1 -0.02 30.76 12.14
N ALA A 2 0.40 29.66 11.49
CA ALA A 2 -0.48 28.87 10.63
C ALA A 2 -1.44 28.04 11.49
N GLU A 3 -2.74 28.19 11.24
CA GLU A 3 -3.82 27.49 11.93
C GLU A 3 -3.68 25.97 11.71
N ARG A 4 -3.43 25.22 12.79
CA ARG A 4 -3.42 23.75 12.76
C ARG A 4 -4.86 23.26 12.56
N ARG A 5 -5.31 23.12 11.32
CA ARG A 5 -6.61 22.49 11.01
C ARG A 5 -6.63 21.08 11.62
N LYS A 6 -7.58 20.85 12.52
CA LYS A 6 -7.80 19.55 13.18
C LYS A 6 -8.09 18.51 12.08
N PRO A 7 -7.33 17.40 12.00
CA PRO A 7 -7.62 16.35 11.03
C PRO A 7 -9.04 15.82 11.28
N ARG A 8 -9.80 15.62 10.19
CA ARG A 8 -11.16 15.10 10.29
C ARG A 8 -11.09 13.66 10.82
N PRO A 9 -11.88 13.30 11.86
CA PRO A 9 -11.76 12.04 12.57
C PRO A 9 -12.14 10.80 11.74
N ASP A 10 -12.74 11.00 10.57
CA ASP A 10 -13.13 9.98 9.59
C ASP A 10 -12.02 9.62 8.59
N VAL A 11 -10.89 10.33 8.60
CA VAL A 11 -9.77 10.04 7.71
C VAL A 11 -8.80 9.09 8.41
N VAL A 12 -8.86 7.80 8.05
CA VAL A 12 -7.80 6.85 8.39
C VAL A 12 -6.48 7.40 7.83
N PRO A 13 -5.47 7.68 8.68
CA PRO A 13 -4.20 8.20 8.19
C PRO A 13 -3.57 7.24 7.20
N ARG A 14 -3.12 7.75 6.04
CA ARG A 14 -2.43 6.94 5.01
C ARG A 14 -1.05 6.44 5.47
N ILE A 15 -0.42 7.18 6.37
CA ILE A 15 0.93 6.91 6.86
C ILE A 15 0.82 6.19 8.20
N TRP A 16 1.32 4.95 8.26
CA TRP A 16 1.18 4.07 9.41
C TRP A 16 2.49 3.82 10.15
N THR A 17 2.39 3.70 11.47
CA THR A 17 3.48 3.27 12.34
C THR A 17 3.74 1.78 12.20
N GLU A 18 4.90 1.35 12.70
CA GLU A 18 5.27 -0.07 12.75
C GLU A 18 4.23 -0.94 13.47
N GLU A 19 3.63 -0.43 14.55
CA GLU A 19 2.59 -1.11 15.32
C GLU A 19 1.31 -1.32 14.51
N GLN A 20 0.89 -0.30 13.75
CA GLN A 20 -0.30 -0.36 12.91
C GLN A 20 -0.11 -1.36 11.75
N VAL A 21 1.07 -1.36 11.13
CA VAL A 21 1.42 -2.34 10.10
C VAL A 21 1.44 -3.75 10.68
N ALA A 22 2.12 -3.97 11.80
CA ALA A 22 2.20 -5.29 12.43
C ALA A 22 0.79 -5.83 12.79
N TRP A 23 -0.06 -4.97 13.37
CA TRP A 23 -1.45 -5.31 13.67
C TRP A 23 -2.23 -5.73 12.42
N ARG A 24 -2.07 -4.98 11.32
CA ARG A 24 -2.73 -5.28 10.04
C ARG A 24 -2.27 -6.59 9.41
N LEU A 25 -1.00 -6.94 9.61
CA LEU A 25 -0.43 -8.23 9.20
C LEU A 25 -0.78 -9.38 10.15
N GLY A 26 -1.53 -9.13 11.21
CA GLY A 26 -1.96 -10.15 12.18
C GLY A 26 -0.82 -10.68 13.04
N MET A 27 0.23 -9.89 13.30
CA MET A 27 1.39 -10.32 14.09
C MET A 27 1.89 -9.24 15.06
N SER A 28 2.73 -9.63 16.02
CA SER A 28 3.38 -8.67 16.90
C SER A 28 4.50 -7.90 16.18
N VAL A 29 4.81 -6.68 16.64
CA VAL A 29 5.94 -5.88 16.14
C VAL A 29 7.25 -6.65 16.21
N GLU A 30 7.49 -7.37 17.32
CA GLU A 30 8.68 -8.20 17.47
C GLU A 30 8.75 -9.31 16.40
N THR A 31 7.63 -9.96 16.09
CA THR A 31 7.55 -10.97 15.04
C THR A 31 7.82 -10.34 13.67
N MET A 32 7.29 -9.15 13.40
CA MET A 32 7.53 -8.42 12.17
C MET A 32 9.01 -8.05 12.02
N ARG A 33 9.65 -7.53 13.07
CA ARG A 33 11.10 -7.21 13.08
C ARG A 33 11.96 -8.45 12.86
N ARG A 34 11.65 -9.55 13.56
CA ARG A 34 12.34 -10.84 13.41
C ARG A 34 12.23 -11.39 11.99
N ARG A 35 11.09 -11.15 11.32
CA ARG A 35 10.84 -11.60 9.94
C ARG A 35 11.10 -10.51 8.89
N SER A 36 11.66 -9.37 9.26
CA SER A 36 11.83 -8.21 8.36
C SER A 36 12.57 -8.53 7.07
N GLN A 37 13.66 -9.30 7.16
CA GLN A 37 14.42 -9.73 5.98
C GLN A 37 13.59 -10.64 5.06
N GLU A 38 12.82 -11.55 5.64
CA GLU A 38 11.96 -12.45 4.87
C GLU A 38 10.82 -11.68 4.20
N LEU A 39 10.18 -10.78 4.94
CA LEU A 39 9.14 -9.90 4.41
C LEU A 39 9.67 -9.04 3.25
N LYS A 40 10.89 -8.49 3.37
CA LYS A 40 11.56 -7.75 2.29
C LYS A 40 11.82 -8.63 1.07
N ARG A 41 12.29 -9.88 1.24
CA ARG A 41 12.46 -10.83 0.12
C ARG A 41 11.15 -11.15 -0.58
N GLN A 42 10.05 -11.15 0.16
CA GLN A 42 8.70 -11.34 -0.36
C GLN A 42 8.10 -10.05 -0.97
N GLY A 43 8.88 -8.99 -1.12
CA GLY A 43 8.48 -7.74 -1.75
C GLY A 43 7.66 -6.81 -0.86
N MET A 44 7.69 -6.98 0.46
CA MET A 44 7.01 -6.06 1.37
C MET A 44 7.58 -4.64 1.19
N PRO A 45 6.72 -3.61 1.04
CA PRO A 45 7.16 -2.23 0.96
C PRO A 45 8.01 -1.80 2.15
N GLU A 46 9.07 -1.07 1.89
CA GLU A 46 9.91 -0.48 2.93
C GLU A 46 9.26 0.78 3.52
N ALA A 47 9.67 1.08 4.75
CA ALA A 47 9.34 2.35 5.37
C ALA A 47 9.98 3.51 4.61
N ASP A 48 9.21 4.56 4.37
CA ASP A 48 9.69 5.75 3.66
C ASP A 48 10.45 6.67 4.64
N PRO A 49 11.73 7.00 4.36
CA PRO A 49 12.50 7.91 5.20
C PRO A 49 11.90 9.33 5.28
N LEU A 50 11.19 9.79 4.24
CA LEU A 50 10.53 11.09 4.22
C LEU A 50 9.38 11.17 5.24
N PHE A 51 8.77 10.04 5.57
CA PHE A 51 7.64 9.96 6.49
C PHE A 51 8.06 9.47 7.89
N LEU A 52 9.30 9.74 8.30
CA LEU A 52 9.88 9.33 9.59
C LEU A 52 10.02 7.81 9.74
N GLY A 53 10.33 7.11 8.64
CA GLY A 53 10.42 5.65 8.64
C GLY A 53 9.07 4.98 8.87
N ARG A 54 8.02 5.52 8.24
CA ARG A 54 6.65 4.99 8.30
C ARG A 54 6.23 4.40 6.96
N TRP A 55 5.20 3.58 6.98
CA TRP A 55 4.69 2.89 5.79
C TRP A 55 3.49 3.60 5.20
N ASP A 56 3.39 3.59 3.87
CA ASP A 56 2.14 3.90 3.17
C ASP A 56 1.24 2.66 3.22
N ILE A 57 0.07 2.78 3.86
CA ILE A 57 -0.87 1.67 3.96
C ILE A 57 -1.34 1.18 2.59
N LYS A 58 -1.49 2.07 1.60
CA LYS A 58 -1.92 1.64 0.27
C LYS A 58 -0.91 0.70 -0.38
N ALA A 59 0.38 0.91 -0.13
CA ALA A 59 1.42 0.02 -0.62
C ALA A 59 1.37 -1.33 0.09
N ILE A 60 1.15 -1.33 1.42
CA ILE A 60 1.01 -2.57 2.20
C ILE A 60 -0.23 -3.37 1.75
N GLU A 61 -1.37 -2.71 1.55
CA GLU A 61 -2.60 -3.36 1.07
C GLU A 61 -2.43 -3.90 -0.34
N HIS A 62 -1.86 -3.13 -1.25
CA HIS A 62 -1.57 -3.62 -2.60
C HIS A 62 -0.65 -4.84 -2.60
N TRP A 63 0.38 -4.85 -1.73
CA TRP A 63 1.24 -6.02 -1.55
C TRP A 63 0.47 -7.24 -1.01
N LEU A 64 -0.46 -7.04 -0.06
CA LEU A 64 -1.33 -8.11 0.42
C LEU A 64 -2.26 -8.63 -0.69
N ASP A 65 -2.82 -7.74 -1.51
CA ASP A 65 -3.71 -8.12 -2.61
C ASP A 65 -2.97 -8.91 -3.69
N MET A 66 -1.74 -8.51 -4.04
CA MET A 66 -0.87 -9.28 -4.94
C MET A 66 -0.58 -10.68 -4.37
N ARG A 67 -0.27 -10.79 -3.08
CA ARG A 67 -0.02 -12.09 -2.43
C ARG A 67 -1.26 -12.98 -2.38
N ALA A 68 -2.43 -12.38 -2.23
CA ALA A 68 -3.70 -13.08 -2.21
C ALA A 68 -4.17 -13.48 -3.63
N GLY A 69 -3.46 -13.05 -4.68
CA GLY A 69 -3.88 -13.25 -6.07
C GLY A 69 -5.12 -12.43 -6.46
N LEU A 70 -5.42 -11.37 -5.69
CA LEU A 70 -6.55 -10.47 -5.94
C LEU A 70 -6.23 -9.40 -6.98
N VAL A 71 -4.94 -9.11 -7.16
CA VAL A 71 -4.43 -8.27 -8.26
C VAL A 71 -3.81 -9.19 -9.28
N ASP A 72 -4.45 -9.30 -10.44
CA ASP A 72 -3.85 -9.96 -11.58
C ASP A 72 -2.83 -9.00 -12.23
N ALA A 73 -1.56 -9.36 -12.18
CA ALA A 73 -0.50 -8.58 -12.82
C ALA A 73 -0.74 -8.41 -14.33
N ALA A 74 -1.54 -9.28 -14.95
CA ALA A 74 -1.95 -9.17 -16.35
C ALA A 74 -3.00 -8.07 -16.60
N ASN A 75 -3.71 -7.58 -15.57
CA ASN A 75 -4.80 -6.61 -15.73
C ASN A 75 -4.32 -5.15 -15.63
N ILE A 76 -3.12 -4.90 -15.07
CA ILE A 76 -2.60 -3.54 -14.86
C ILE A 76 -2.13 -2.87 -16.17
N ASN A 77 -1.89 -3.67 -17.22
CA ASN A 77 -1.50 -3.21 -18.56
C ASN A 77 -2.61 -3.40 -19.60
N GLN A 78 -3.84 -3.76 -19.20
CA GLN A 78 -4.93 -3.78 -20.16
C GLN A 78 -5.31 -2.33 -20.48
N PRO A 79 -5.26 -1.92 -21.76
CA PRO A 79 -5.79 -0.62 -22.14
C PRO A 79 -7.25 -0.56 -21.69
N SER A 80 -7.61 0.55 -21.07
CA SER A 80 -8.98 0.81 -20.64
C SER A 80 -9.94 0.64 -21.82
N GLU A 81 -11.22 0.37 -21.57
CA GLU A 81 -12.23 0.24 -22.65
C GLU A 81 -12.24 1.48 -23.57
N PHE A 82 -11.96 2.65 -23.00
CA PHE A 82 -11.79 3.89 -23.76
C PHE A 82 -10.58 3.87 -24.70
N GLU A 83 -9.41 3.45 -24.20
CA GLU A 83 -8.19 3.32 -25.02
C GLU A 83 -8.34 2.23 -26.10
N ARG A 84 -9.08 1.14 -25.79
CA ARG A 84 -9.41 0.09 -26.75
C ARG A 84 -10.33 0.60 -27.86
N ALA A 85 -11.36 1.37 -27.50
CA ALA A 85 -12.28 1.95 -28.47
C ALA A 85 -11.58 2.98 -29.39
N LEU A 86 -10.62 3.77 -28.85
CA LEU A 86 -9.75 4.62 -29.66
C LEU A 86 -8.84 3.82 -30.61
N GLN A 87 -8.22 2.73 -30.14
CA GLN A 87 -7.38 1.86 -30.98
C GLN A 87 -8.18 1.17 -32.11
N ASN A 88 -9.44 0.83 -31.85
CA ASN A 88 -10.33 0.18 -32.81
C ASN A 88 -11.06 1.18 -33.73
N GLY A 89 -10.97 2.48 -33.46
CA GLY A 89 -11.68 3.51 -34.24
C GLY A 89 -13.19 3.50 -34.04
N GLU A 90 -13.66 3.06 -32.88
CA GLU A 90 -15.09 2.95 -32.54
C GLU A 90 -15.68 4.27 -32.00
N ILE A 91 -14.83 5.28 -31.75
CA ILE A 91 -15.14 6.65 -31.32
C ILE A 91 -14.16 7.66 -31.90
#